data_AF-A0A2T0U230-F1
#
_entry.id   AF-A0A2T0U230-F1
#
_cell.length_a   1.000
_cell.length_b   1.000
_cell.length_c   1.000
_cell.angle_alpha   90.00
_cell.angle_beta   90.00
_cell.angle_gamma   90.00
#
_symmetry.space_group_name_H-M   'P 1'
#
loop_
_entity.id
_entity.type
_entity.pdbx_description
1 polymer ?
#
loop_
_entity_poly.entity_id
_entity_poly.type
_entity_poly.pdbx_seq_one_letter_code
_entity_poly.pdbx_strand_id
1 'polypeptide(L)'
;MAAGVTYFVFLGLFPVLLLVASVIALVLSGDALLQRELFTAVREAFPGATGRQIVSELRSAVGAAGITTLLGAAGFLYAGLRAMDKLRIGMERIWKGEADEPEFWRDNLADVVALVALGAAGLTSIGLTGFATRAASWVLGQLGVQGAPGLAVLTGALGLALAFAGDVVVFLWLLRVVPSTSHPLRLLLPGALFGAAGFEVMKLLGSLYLSLISGNVTSSAFGGAVGTLVWINLVVRFAFFTAAWTATLPALEPAVPAVRPEPVPVAAPPAVLR
;
A
#
# COMPACT_ATOMS: atom_id res chain seq x y z
N MET A 1 10.91 6.39 -12.98
CA MET A 1 10.89 5.37 -11.91
C MET A 1 9.46 5.02 -11.49
N ALA A 2 8.63 5.98 -11.08
CA ALA A 2 7.24 5.74 -10.66
C ALA A 2 6.33 4.98 -11.66
N ALA A 3 6.49 5.21 -12.97
CA ALA A 3 5.67 4.55 -13.99
C ALA A 3 5.85 3.02 -14.01
N GLY A 4 7.07 2.52 -13.79
CA GLY A 4 7.35 1.08 -13.77
C GLY A 4 6.69 0.38 -12.58
N VAL A 5 6.79 0.98 -11.38
CA VAL A 5 6.09 0.49 -10.18
C VAL A 5 4.58 0.50 -10.41
N THR A 6 4.03 1.59 -10.95
CA THR A 6 2.59 1.73 -11.22
C THR A 6 2.07 0.60 -12.12
N TYR A 7 2.79 0.30 -13.20
CA TYR A 7 2.41 -0.75 -14.14
C TYR A 7 2.32 -2.13 -13.46
N PHE A 8 3.34 -2.51 -12.68
CA PHE A 8 3.34 -3.81 -12.00
C PHE A 8 2.33 -3.88 -10.85
N VAL A 9 2.11 -2.80 -10.10
CA VAL A 9 1.05 -2.73 -9.09
C VAL A 9 -0.32 -2.88 -9.74
N PHE A 10 -0.57 -2.18 -10.85
CA PHE A 10 -1.83 -2.29 -11.59
C PHE A 10 -2.04 -3.70 -12.17
N LEU A 11 -1.01 -4.29 -12.77
CA LEU A 11 -1.06 -5.67 -13.25
C LEU A 11 -1.31 -6.68 -12.12
N GLY A 12 -0.77 -6.41 -10.93
CA GLY A 12 -0.98 -7.20 -9.72
C GLY A 12 -2.41 -7.17 -9.18
N LEU A 13 -3.24 -6.21 -9.59
CA LEU A 13 -4.65 -6.17 -9.18
C LEU A 13 -5.41 -7.39 -9.70
N PHE A 14 -5.16 -7.86 -10.92
CA PHE A 14 -5.90 -9.00 -11.48
C PHE A 14 -5.65 -10.30 -10.68
N PRO A 15 -4.40 -10.70 -10.39
CA PRO A 15 -4.13 -11.84 -9.52
C PRO A 15 -4.66 -11.68 -8.09
N VAL A 16 -4.62 -10.47 -7.52
CA VAL A 16 -5.21 -10.21 -6.20
C VAL A 16 -6.72 -10.42 -6.22
N LEU A 17 -7.41 -9.91 -7.24
CA LEU A 17 -8.86 -10.13 -7.40
C LEU A 17 -9.17 -11.63 -7.51
N LEU A 18 -8.38 -12.37 -8.28
CA LEU A 18 -8.49 -13.83 -8.37
C LEU A 18 -8.27 -14.51 -7.01
N LEU A 19 -7.26 -14.09 -6.25
CA LEU A 19 -7.00 -14.60 -4.91
C LEU A 19 -8.16 -14.33 -3.96
N VAL A 20 -8.66 -13.10 -3.93
CA VAL A 20 -9.80 -12.71 -3.07
C VAL A 20 -11.04 -13.53 -3.45
N ALA A 21 -11.35 -13.63 -4.73
CA ALA A 21 -12.46 -14.45 -5.21
C ALA A 21 -12.29 -15.93 -4.82
N SER A 22 -11.07 -16.44 -4.89
CA SER A 22 -10.77 -17.82 -4.53
C SER A 22 -10.85 -18.08 -3.03
N VAL A 23 -10.38 -17.15 -2.19
CA VAL A 23 -10.54 -17.23 -0.73
C VAL A 23 -12.01 -17.20 -0.34
N ILE A 24 -12.79 -16.29 -0.94
CA ILE A 24 -14.25 -16.26 -0.75
C ILE A 24 -14.85 -17.60 -1.16
N ALA A 25 -14.48 -18.13 -2.33
CA ALA A 25 -14.96 -19.41 -2.81
C ALA A 25 -14.63 -20.59 -1.88
N LEU A 26 -13.41 -20.63 -1.34
CA LEU A 26 -12.99 -21.64 -0.35
C LEU A 26 -13.76 -21.54 0.95
N VAL A 27 -13.92 -20.32 1.50
CA VAL A 27 -14.69 -20.08 2.72
C VAL A 27 -16.15 -20.48 2.52
N LEU A 28 -16.74 -20.10 1.37
CA LEU A 28 -18.10 -20.47 1.02
C LEU A 28 -18.26 -21.97 0.76
N SER A 29 -17.25 -22.66 0.22
CA SER A 29 -17.36 -24.08 -0.11
C SER A 29 -17.67 -24.97 1.09
N GLY A 30 -17.32 -24.53 2.30
CA GLY A 30 -17.58 -25.23 3.56
C GLY A 30 -18.91 -24.88 4.25
N ASP A 31 -19.62 -23.82 3.82
CA ASP A 31 -20.81 -23.32 4.52
C ASP A 31 -21.93 -22.92 3.55
N ALA A 32 -22.94 -23.79 3.44
CA ALA A 32 -24.10 -23.59 2.58
C ALA A 32 -25.01 -22.42 3.01
N LEU A 33 -24.92 -21.98 4.27
CA LEU A 33 -25.70 -20.88 4.82
C LEU A 33 -25.05 -19.54 4.42
N LEU A 34 -23.73 -19.43 4.55
CA LEU A 34 -22.95 -18.27 4.03
C LEU A 34 -23.10 -18.10 2.52
N GLN A 35 -23.13 -19.21 1.76
CA GLN A 35 -23.37 -19.16 0.31
C GLN A 35 -24.73 -18.52 -0.02
N ARG A 36 -25.78 -18.90 0.70
CA ARG A 36 -27.13 -18.37 0.48
C ARG A 36 -27.23 -16.90 0.84
N GLU A 37 -26.59 -16.47 1.93
CA GLU A 37 -26.54 -15.07 2.32
C GLU A 37 -25.82 -14.22 1.27
N LEU A 38 -24.63 -14.66 0.82
CA LEU A 38 -23.87 -13.93 -0.20
C LEU A 38 -24.64 -13.83 -1.53
N PHE A 39 -25.23 -14.93 -2.00
CA PHE A 39 -25.99 -14.92 -3.25
C PHE A 39 -27.25 -14.06 -3.17
N THR A 40 -27.90 -14.01 -2.01
CA THR A 40 -29.05 -13.14 -1.77
C THR A 40 -28.61 -11.68 -1.78
N ALA A 41 -27.56 -11.32 -1.04
CA ALA A 41 -27.02 -9.96 -1.00
C ALA A 41 -26.59 -9.45 -2.39
N VAL A 42 -25.93 -10.30 -3.20
CA VAL A 42 -25.53 -9.94 -4.57
C VAL A 42 -26.75 -9.69 -5.47
N ARG A 43 -27.81 -10.50 -5.33
CA ARG A 43 -29.05 -10.32 -6.11
C ARG A 43 -29.83 -9.08 -5.70
N GLU A 44 -29.79 -8.72 -4.42
CA GLU A 44 -30.37 -7.49 -3.90
C GLU A 44 -29.59 -6.25 -4.35
N ALA A 45 -28.26 -6.33 -4.36
CA ALA A 45 -27.40 -5.24 -4.82
C ALA A 45 -27.47 -5.02 -6.35
N PHE A 46 -27.65 -6.09 -7.13
CA PHE A 46 -27.68 -6.05 -8.60
C PHE A 46 -28.93 -6.73 -9.16
N PRO A 47 -30.08 -6.03 -9.20
CA PRO A 47 -31.32 -6.60 -9.72
C PRO A 47 -31.22 -6.92 -11.23
N GLY A 48 -31.87 -8.02 -11.64
CA GLY A 48 -32.01 -8.39 -13.05
C GLY A 48 -31.02 -9.46 -13.54
N ALA A 49 -30.70 -9.43 -14.84
CA ALA A 49 -29.85 -10.44 -15.49
C ALA A 49 -28.39 -10.41 -14.98
N THR A 50 -27.90 -9.22 -14.64
CA THR A 50 -26.54 -8.98 -14.13
C THR A 50 -26.29 -9.75 -12.82
N GLY A 51 -27.19 -9.66 -11.83
CA GLY A 51 -27.03 -10.41 -10.57
C GLY A 51 -27.08 -11.92 -10.75
N ARG A 52 -27.89 -12.43 -11.69
CA ARG A 52 -27.92 -13.87 -12.03
C ARG A 52 -26.61 -14.34 -12.66
N GLN A 53 -26.05 -13.53 -13.56
CA GLN A 53 -24.77 -13.83 -14.20
C GLN A 53 -23.63 -13.85 -13.18
N ILE A 54 -23.55 -12.83 -12.31
CA ILE A 54 -22.55 -12.77 -11.22
C ILE A 54 -22.66 -14.01 -10.30
N VAL A 55 -23.87 -14.41 -9.91
CA VAL A 55 -24.07 -15.62 -9.08
C VAL A 55 -23.67 -16.90 -9.81
N SER A 56 -23.88 -16.98 -11.13
CA SER A 56 -23.46 -18.15 -11.92
C SER A 56 -21.94 -18.24 -12.04
N GLU A 57 -21.26 -17.11 -12.23
CA GLU A 57 -19.80 -17.03 -12.26
C GLU A 57 -19.20 -17.36 -10.89
N LEU A 58 -19.78 -16.85 -9.80
CA LEU A 58 -19.38 -17.21 -8.43
C LEU A 58 -19.51 -18.72 -8.18
N ARG A 59 -20.59 -19.35 -8.62
CA ARG A 59 -20.78 -20.81 -8.48
C ARG A 59 -19.75 -21.61 -9.27
N SER A 60 -19.39 -21.16 -10.47
CA SER A 60 -18.32 -21.75 -11.28
C SER A 60 -16.96 -21.61 -10.60
N ALA A 61 -16.69 -20.44 -10.01
CA ALA A 61 -15.45 -20.17 -9.28
C ALA A 61 -15.26 -21.08 -8.06
N VAL A 62 -16.35 -21.43 -7.35
CA VAL A 62 -16.32 -22.40 -6.24
C VAL A 62 -15.88 -23.80 -6.67
N GLY A 63 -16.27 -24.24 -7.87
CA GLY A 63 -15.84 -25.53 -8.42
C GLY A 63 -14.38 -25.57 -8.90
N ALA A 64 -13.82 -24.42 -9.28
CA ALA A 64 -12.46 -24.29 -9.80
C ALA A 64 -11.43 -23.80 -8.76
N ALA A 65 -11.84 -23.63 -7.50
CA ALA A 65 -11.08 -22.90 -6.47
C ALA A 65 -9.61 -23.34 -6.32
N GLY A 66 -9.28 -24.62 -6.52
CA GLY A 66 -7.89 -25.10 -6.42
C GLY A 66 -6.93 -24.46 -7.43
N ILE A 67 -7.24 -24.57 -8.72
CA ILE A 67 -6.37 -24.06 -9.80
C ILE A 67 -6.38 -22.53 -9.82
N THR A 68 -7.53 -21.90 -9.58
CA THR A 68 -7.67 -20.44 -9.57
C THR A 68 -6.90 -19.79 -8.40
N THR A 69 -6.88 -20.44 -7.22
CA THR A 69 -6.04 -19.98 -6.09
C THR A 69 -4.57 -20.01 -6.46
N LEU A 70 -4.10 -21.09 -7.07
CA LEU A 70 -2.69 -21.26 -7.40
C LEU A 70 -2.23 -20.23 -8.45
N LEU A 71 -3.02 -20.04 -9.51
CA LEU A 71 -2.74 -19.04 -10.54
C LEU A 71 -2.79 -17.61 -9.99
N GLY A 72 -3.77 -17.30 -9.15
CA GLY A 72 -3.85 -16.01 -8.45
C GLY A 72 -2.65 -15.76 -7.54
N ALA A 73 -2.24 -16.77 -6.76
CA ALA A 73 -1.07 -16.71 -5.87
C ALA A 73 0.22 -16.47 -6.66
N ALA A 74 0.44 -17.26 -7.71
CA ALA A 74 1.63 -17.15 -8.56
C ALA A 74 1.68 -15.79 -9.27
N GLY A 75 0.55 -15.33 -9.83
CA GLY A 75 0.46 -14.03 -10.48
C GLY A 75 0.69 -12.86 -9.50
N PHE A 76 0.13 -12.95 -8.29
CA PHE A 76 0.30 -11.92 -7.25
C PHE A 76 1.74 -11.82 -6.80
N LEU A 77 2.38 -12.96 -6.52
CA LEU A 77 3.79 -13.01 -6.15
C LEU A 77 4.64 -12.44 -7.29
N TYR A 78 4.41 -12.84 -8.54
CA TYR A 78 5.16 -12.33 -9.67
C TYR A 78 5.03 -10.80 -9.82
N ALA A 79 3.80 -10.29 -9.85
CA ALA A 79 3.55 -8.85 -10.01
C ALA A 79 4.06 -8.05 -8.81
N GLY A 80 3.86 -8.56 -7.59
CA GLY A 80 4.34 -7.96 -6.36
C GLY A 80 5.86 -7.86 -6.30
N LEU A 81 6.58 -8.94 -6.64
CA LEU A 81 8.05 -8.94 -6.67
C LEU A 81 8.57 -7.92 -7.67
N ARG A 82 7.99 -7.89 -8.88
CA ARG A 82 8.39 -6.92 -9.91
C ARG A 82 8.10 -5.47 -9.50
N ALA A 83 7.00 -5.22 -8.79
CA ALA A 83 6.68 -3.90 -8.26
C ALA A 83 7.69 -3.48 -7.18
N MET A 84 8.04 -4.38 -6.27
CA MET A 84 9.00 -4.11 -5.18
C MET A 84 10.41 -3.90 -5.70
N ASP A 85 10.88 -4.69 -6.66
CA ASP A 85 12.16 -4.50 -7.36
C ASP A 85 12.26 -3.06 -7.93
N LYS A 86 11.23 -2.59 -8.65
CA LYS A 86 11.22 -1.23 -9.21
C LYS A 86 11.11 -0.15 -8.15
N LEU A 87 10.41 -0.41 -7.06
CA LEU A 87 10.29 0.53 -5.94
C LEU A 87 11.65 0.67 -5.25
N ARG A 88 12.31 -0.45 -4.93
CA ARG A 88 13.63 -0.51 -4.32
C ARG A 88 14.69 0.22 -5.13
N ILE A 89 14.85 -0.14 -6.40
CA ILE A 89 15.81 0.52 -7.30
C ILE A 89 15.55 2.03 -7.35
N GLY A 90 14.28 2.44 -7.33
CA GLY A 90 13.92 3.86 -7.31
C GLY A 90 14.30 4.56 -6.00
N MET A 91 14.10 3.90 -4.87
CA MET A 91 14.40 4.41 -3.55
C MET A 91 15.91 4.48 -3.31
N GLU A 92 16.66 3.44 -3.66
CA GLU A 92 18.12 3.42 -3.56
C GLU A 92 18.75 4.55 -4.38
N ARG A 93 18.28 4.79 -5.61
CA ARG A 93 18.76 5.93 -6.41
C ARG A 93 18.51 7.29 -5.76
N ILE A 94 17.41 7.45 -5.02
CA ILE A 94 17.12 8.70 -4.31
C ILE A 94 18.01 8.84 -3.07
N TRP A 95 18.23 7.74 -2.34
CA TRP A 95 18.92 7.75 -1.05
C TRP A 95 20.44 7.65 -1.16
N LYS A 96 20.97 6.88 -2.11
CA LYS A 96 22.39 6.55 -2.28
C LYS A 96 23.00 7.15 -3.55
N GLY A 97 22.18 7.66 -4.47
CA GLY A 97 22.62 8.16 -5.79
C GLY A 97 22.88 7.05 -6.83
N GLU A 98 23.26 5.86 -6.36
CA GLU A 98 23.38 4.63 -7.15
C GLU A 98 22.49 3.51 -6.59
N ALA A 99 22.16 2.52 -7.42
CA ALA A 99 21.50 1.30 -6.97
C ALA A 99 22.58 0.24 -6.74
N ASP A 100 22.45 -0.54 -5.67
CA ASP A 100 23.42 -1.58 -5.36
C ASP A 100 23.39 -2.67 -6.45
N GLU A 101 24.49 -3.42 -6.61
CA GLU A 101 24.50 -4.57 -7.52
C GLU A 101 23.47 -5.62 -7.05
N PRO A 102 22.58 -6.10 -7.93
CA PRO A 102 21.47 -6.93 -7.52
C PRO A 102 21.94 -8.31 -7.05
N GLU A 103 21.72 -8.62 -5.77
CA GLU A 103 21.89 -9.97 -5.22
C GLU A 103 20.56 -10.73 -5.37
N PHE A 104 20.37 -11.41 -6.51
CA PHE A 104 19.10 -12.04 -6.93
C PHE A 104 18.34 -12.78 -5.81
N TRP A 105 19.03 -13.54 -4.97
CA TRP A 105 18.40 -14.34 -3.92
C TRP A 105 18.00 -13.53 -2.69
N ARG A 106 18.89 -12.62 -2.23
CA ARG A 106 18.63 -11.79 -1.04
C ARG A 106 17.56 -10.76 -1.33
N ASP A 107 17.59 -10.17 -2.52
CA ASP A 107 16.66 -9.13 -2.90
C ASP A 107 15.24 -9.67 -3.08
N ASN A 108 15.10 -10.78 -3.81
CA ASN A 108 13.81 -11.44 -3.95
C ASN A 108 13.26 -11.93 -2.61
N LEU A 109 14.09 -12.44 -1.70
CA LEU A 109 13.62 -12.89 -0.38
C LEU A 109 13.13 -11.70 0.45
N ALA A 110 13.87 -10.59 0.47
CA ALA A 110 13.45 -9.37 1.16
C ALA A 110 12.14 -8.81 0.57
N ASP A 111 11.96 -8.85 -0.75
CA ASP A 111 10.71 -8.44 -1.41
C ASP A 111 9.54 -9.37 -1.09
N VAL A 112 9.76 -10.68 -1.02
CA VAL A 112 8.73 -11.64 -0.58
C VAL A 112 8.31 -11.35 0.85
N VAL A 113 9.27 -11.17 1.77
CA VAL A 113 9.00 -10.88 3.18
C VAL A 113 8.24 -9.55 3.31
N ALA A 114 8.64 -8.53 2.54
CA ALA A 114 7.96 -7.25 2.46
C ALA A 114 6.50 -7.39 2.03
N LEU A 115 6.26 -8.12 0.94
CA LEU A 115 4.91 -8.36 0.42
C LEU A 115 4.04 -9.12 1.40
N VAL A 116 4.58 -10.14 2.05
CA VAL A 116 3.87 -10.91 3.08
C VAL A 116 3.54 -10.03 4.29
N ALA A 117 4.49 -9.20 4.75
CA ALA A 117 4.27 -8.27 5.85
C ALA A 117 3.19 -7.22 5.52
N LEU A 118 3.21 -6.64 4.31
CA LEU A 118 2.19 -5.71 3.85
C LEU A 118 0.82 -6.38 3.71
N GLY A 119 0.79 -7.60 3.16
CA GLY A 119 -0.43 -8.40 3.07
C GLY A 119 -1.01 -8.72 4.45
N ALA A 120 -0.18 -9.14 5.40
CA ALA A 120 -0.58 -9.41 6.78
C ALA A 120 -1.05 -8.14 7.49
N ALA A 121 -0.40 -7.00 7.31
CA ALA A 121 -0.83 -5.72 7.85
C ALA A 121 -2.20 -5.32 7.29
N GLY A 122 -2.42 -5.47 5.99
CA GLY A 122 -3.71 -5.23 5.34
C GLY A 122 -4.82 -6.13 5.88
N LEU A 123 -4.56 -7.44 5.97
CA LEU A 123 -5.51 -8.41 6.54
C LEU A 123 -5.83 -8.12 8.01
N THR A 124 -4.82 -7.74 8.80
CA THR A 124 -4.98 -7.35 10.19
C THR A 124 -5.84 -6.08 10.30
N SER A 125 -5.63 -5.10 9.43
CA SER A 125 -6.43 -3.87 9.38
C SER A 125 -7.91 -4.16 9.07
N ILE A 126 -8.18 -5.04 8.09
CA ILE A 126 -9.54 -5.48 7.76
C ILE A 126 -10.18 -6.21 8.94
N GLY A 127 -9.43 -7.15 9.55
CA GLY A 127 -9.89 -7.89 10.72
C GLY A 127 -10.18 -6.99 11.92
N LEU A 128 -9.32 -5.99 12.16
CA LEU A 128 -9.48 -5.01 13.22
C LEU A 128 -10.69 -4.12 12.96
N THR A 129 -10.96 -3.75 11.71
CA THR A 129 -12.16 -2.98 11.33
C THR A 129 -13.43 -3.78 11.61
N GLY A 130 -13.47 -5.07 11.23
CA GLY A 130 -14.59 -5.95 11.50
C GLY A 130 -14.81 -6.18 13.01
N PHE A 131 -13.72 -6.38 13.76
CA PHE A 131 -13.75 -6.52 15.21
C PHE A 131 -14.23 -5.23 15.88
N ALA A 132 -13.69 -4.07 15.49
CA ALA A 132 -14.08 -2.76 16.02
C ALA A 132 -15.57 -2.48 15.76
N THR A 133 -16.07 -2.81 14.57
CA THR A 133 -17.50 -2.64 14.23
C THR A 133 -18.39 -3.53 15.09
N ARG A 134 -18.01 -4.79 15.33
CA ARG A 134 -18.76 -5.71 16.20
C ARG A 134 -18.65 -5.37 17.68
N ALA A 135 -17.48 -4.96 18.14
CA ALA A 135 -17.26 -4.54 19.51
C ALA A 135 -18.06 -3.26 19.81
N ALA A 136 -18.05 -2.30 18.87
CA ALA A 136 -18.88 -1.10 18.96
C ALA A 136 -20.37 -1.46 19.04
N SER A 137 -20.88 -2.34 18.17
CA SER A 137 -22.30 -2.74 18.20
C SER A 137 -22.67 -3.52 19.46
N TRP A 138 -21.78 -4.38 19.98
CA TRP A 138 -22.01 -5.14 21.22
C TRP A 138 -22.03 -4.23 22.46
N VAL A 139 -21.07 -3.31 22.60
CA VAL A 139 -21.00 -2.35 23.71
C VAL A 139 -22.20 -1.40 23.68
N LEU A 140 -22.59 -0.91 22.48
CA LEU A 140 -23.78 -0.09 22.30
C LEU A 140 -25.07 -0.84 22.67
N GLY A 141 -25.15 -2.14 22.40
CA GLY A 141 -26.25 -3.00 22.81
C GLY A 141 -26.35 -3.17 24.33
N GLN A 142 -25.22 -3.34 25.02
CA GLN A 142 -25.17 -3.55 26.47
C GLN A 142 -25.45 -2.28 27.28
N LEU A 143 -25.04 -1.11 26.78
CA LEU A 143 -25.26 0.16 27.47
C LEU A 143 -26.67 0.73 27.25
N GLY A 144 -27.47 0.14 26.34
CA GLY A 144 -28.81 0.66 25.99
C GLY A 144 -28.77 2.03 25.30
N VAL A 145 -27.58 2.55 24.99
CA VAL A 145 -27.35 3.86 24.40
C VAL A 145 -27.26 3.70 22.88
N GLN A 146 -28.37 3.30 22.25
CA GLN A 146 -28.47 3.44 20.80
C GLN A 146 -28.59 4.94 20.49
N GLY A 147 -27.55 5.54 19.90
CA GLY A 147 -27.61 6.90 19.37
C GLY A 147 -27.01 8.03 20.22
N ALA A 148 -26.11 7.77 21.19
CA ALA A 148 -25.38 8.88 21.83
C ALA A 148 -24.46 9.58 20.81
N PRO A 149 -24.62 10.91 20.59
CA PRO A 149 -23.90 11.64 19.54
C PRO A 149 -22.38 11.66 19.73
N GLY A 150 -21.86 11.45 20.95
CA GLY A 150 -20.43 11.42 21.23
C GLY A 150 -19.74 10.07 20.95
N LEU A 151 -20.48 8.96 20.93
CA LEU A 151 -19.88 7.62 20.87
C LEU A 151 -19.44 7.27 19.45
N ALA A 152 -20.21 7.69 18.43
CA ALA A 152 -19.83 7.58 17.02
C ALA A 152 -18.59 8.43 16.68
N VAL A 153 -18.46 9.60 17.32
CA VAL A 153 -17.29 10.47 17.15
C VAL A 153 -16.05 9.82 17.78
N LEU A 154 -16.18 9.23 18.97
CA LEU A 154 -15.08 8.56 19.67
C LEU A 154 -14.59 7.31 18.91
N THR A 155 -15.51 6.45 18.44
CA THR A 155 -15.14 5.26 17.68
C THR A 155 -14.57 5.61 16.30
N GLY A 156 -15.12 6.63 15.65
CA GLY A 156 -14.58 7.18 14.40
C GLY A 156 -13.17 7.75 14.58
N ALA A 157 -12.95 8.53 15.64
CA ALA A 157 -11.64 9.10 15.97
C ALA A 157 -10.60 8.00 16.30
N LEU A 158 -10.99 6.96 17.04
CA LEU A 158 -10.13 5.79 17.29
C LEU A 158 -9.79 5.05 16.00
N GLY A 159 -10.77 4.82 15.13
CA GLY A 159 -10.54 4.18 13.83
C GLY A 159 -9.59 4.98 12.95
N LEU A 160 -9.78 6.30 12.90
CA LEU A 160 -8.89 7.21 12.16
C LEU A 160 -7.48 7.23 12.75
N ALA A 161 -7.35 7.29 14.08
CA ALA A 161 -6.05 7.26 14.75
C ALA A 161 -5.30 5.94 14.49
N LEU A 162 -6.00 4.80 14.48
CA LEU A 162 -5.43 3.50 14.15
C LEU A 162 -5.01 3.40 12.69
N ALA A 163 -5.84 3.92 11.77
CA ALA A 163 -5.51 3.98 10.34
C ALA A 163 -4.25 4.83 10.10
N PHE A 164 -4.21 6.02 10.70
CA PHE A 164 -3.06 6.92 10.61
C PHE A 164 -1.80 6.29 11.22
N ALA A 165 -1.90 5.64 12.39
CA ALA A 165 -0.79 4.93 12.99
C ALA A 165 -0.28 3.80 12.08
N GLY A 166 -1.18 3.07 11.43
CA GLY A 166 -0.85 2.07 10.43
C GLY A 166 -0.08 2.67 9.25
N ASP A 167 -0.53 3.80 8.73
CA ASP A 167 0.15 4.51 7.65
C ASP A 167 1.56 4.97 8.06
N VAL A 168 1.72 5.50 9.28
CA VAL A 168 3.04 5.87 9.81
C VAL A 168 3.98 4.66 9.84
N VAL A 169 3.50 3.49 10.25
CA VAL A 169 4.29 2.25 10.23
C VAL A 169 4.67 1.86 8.81
N VAL A 170 3.73 1.94 7.86
CA VAL A 170 3.99 1.65 6.44
C VAL A 170 5.04 2.62 5.87
N PHE A 171 4.95 3.91 6.15
CA PHE A 171 5.95 4.88 5.68
C PHE A 171 7.30 4.75 6.39
N LEU A 172 7.34 4.42 7.68
CA LEU A 172 8.60 4.10 8.37
C LEU A 172 9.28 2.88 7.74
N TRP A 173 8.48 1.84 7.46
CA TRP A 173 8.95 0.66 6.77
C TRP A 173 9.47 0.99 5.37
N LEU A 174 8.72 1.79 4.60
CA LEU A 174 9.11 2.26 3.26
C LEU A 174 10.44 3.03 3.29
N LEU A 175 10.62 3.93 4.25
CA LEU A 175 11.81 4.81 4.32
C LEU A 175 13.05 4.08 4.86
N ARG A 176 12.88 3.03 5.66
CA ARG A 176 13.99 2.29 6.26
C ARG A 176 14.36 1.02 5.49
N VAL A 177 13.36 0.18 5.22
CA VAL A 177 13.59 -1.18 4.74
C VAL A 177 13.85 -1.18 3.24
N VAL A 178 13.11 -0.39 2.48
CA VAL A 178 13.23 -0.38 1.01
C VAL A 178 14.57 0.17 0.52
N PRO A 179 15.08 1.33 0.98
CA PRO A 179 16.41 1.80 0.58
C PRO A 179 17.56 1.17 1.39
N SER A 180 17.27 0.14 2.22
CA SER A 180 18.22 -0.56 3.09
C SER A 180 19.11 0.37 3.94
N THR A 181 18.54 1.48 4.42
CA THR A 181 19.30 2.48 5.19
C THR A 181 19.41 2.09 6.68
N SER A 182 20.59 2.35 7.25
CA SER A 182 20.92 2.03 8.65
C SER A 182 20.53 3.13 9.66
N HIS A 183 19.78 4.16 9.22
CA HIS A 183 19.39 5.26 10.10
C HIS A 183 18.41 4.82 11.20
N PRO A 184 18.51 5.39 12.43
CA PRO A 184 17.57 5.14 13.50
C PRO A 184 16.16 5.66 13.16
N LEU A 185 15.12 4.92 13.58
CA LEU A 185 13.70 5.25 13.29
C LEU A 185 13.30 6.68 13.69
N ARG A 186 13.92 7.21 14.76
CA ARG A 186 13.62 8.55 15.27
C ARG A 186 13.93 9.65 14.26
N LEU A 187 14.95 9.45 13.41
CA LEU A 187 15.31 10.41 12.36
C LEU A 187 14.38 10.32 11.14
N LEU A 188 13.80 9.14 10.90
CA LEU A 188 12.87 8.89 9.79
C LEU A 188 11.41 9.25 10.15
N LEU A 189 11.10 9.38 11.45
CA LEU A 189 9.75 9.64 11.96
C LEU A 189 9.11 10.91 11.39
N PRO A 190 9.81 12.06 11.26
CA PRO A 190 9.23 13.26 10.64
C PRO A 190 8.81 13.00 9.18
N GLY A 191 9.64 12.28 8.43
CA GLY A 191 9.33 11.87 7.05
C GLY A 191 8.14 10.94 6.98
N ALA A 192 8.05 9.97 7.89
CA ALA A 192 6.93 9.03 7.95
C ALA A 192 5.62 9.69 8.35
N LEU A 193 5.64 10.66 9.28
CA LEU A 193 4.47 11.45 9.65
C LEU A 193 3.98 12.31 8.48
N PHE A 194 4.90 12.93 7.74
CA PHE A 194 4.58 13.68 6.52
C PHE A 194 3.95 12.78 5.45
N GLY A 195 4.54 11.60 5.23
CA GLY A 195 4.01 10.58 4.32
C GLY A 195 2.61 10.12 4.72
N ALA A 196 2.41 9.74 5.98
CA ALA A 196 1.11 9.30 6.48
C ALA A 196 0.04 10.39 6.35
N ALA A 197 0.36 11.65 6.70
CA ALA A 197 -0.57 12.76 6.58
C ALA A 197 -0.98 13.02 5.13
N GLY A 198 -0.02 13.04 4.19
CA GLY A 198 -0.34 13.20 2.78
C GLY A 198 -1.12 12.02 2.21
N PHE A 199 -0.83 10.80 2.66
CA PHE A 199 -1.57 9.61 2.23
C PHE A 199 -3.02 9.61 2.71
N GLU A 200 -3.30 10.04 3.94
CA GLU A 200 -4.67 10.25 4.43
C GLU A 200 -5.42 11.32 3.60
N VAL A 201 -4.78 12.46 3.30
CA VAL A 201 -5.37 13.49 2.43
C VAL A 201 -5.69 12.91 1.05
N MET A 202 -4.77 12.12 0.49
CA MET A 202 -5.05 11.44 -0.75
C MET A 202 -6.27 10.54 -0.58
N LYS A 203 -6.38 9.69 0.46
CA LYS A 203 -7.51 8.73 0.60
C LYS A 203 -8.85 9.46 0.53
N LEU A 204 -8.92 10.65 1.14
CA LEU A 204 -10.08 11.53 1.06
C LEU A 204 -10.35 11.98 -0.39
N LEU A 205 -9.33 12.38 -1.15
CA LEU A 205 -9.46 12.70 -2.57
C LEU A 205 -9.91 11.50 -3.40
N GLY A 206 -9.42 10.29 -3.09
CA GLY A 206 -9.85 9.05 -3.74
C GLY A 206 -11.32 8.74 -3.47
N SER A 207 -11.76 8.91 -2.22
CA SER A 207 -13.17 8.76 -1.83
C SER A 207 -14.06 9.78 -2.54
N LEU A 208 -13.61 11.04 -2.63
CA LEU A 208 -14.33 12.08 -3.36
C LEU A 208 -14.43 11.74 -4.85
N TYR A 209 -13.33 11.29 -5.46
CA TYR A 209 -13.33 10.85 -6.86
C TYR A 209 -14.33 9.73 -7.10
N LEU A 210 -14.35 8.70 -6.24
CA LEU A 210 -15.30 7.59 -6.36
C LEU A 210 -16.75 8.08 -6.28
N SER A 211 -17.05 9.00 -5.36
CA SER A 211 -18.37 9.62 -5.23
C SER A 211 -18.79 10.42 -6.48
N LEU A 212 -17.84 10.96 -7.24
CA LEU A 212 -18.14 11.69 -8.47
C LEU A 212 -18.46 10.75 -9.64
N ILE A 213 -17.83 9.58 -9.70
CA ILE A 213 -18.02 8.62 -10.81
C ILE A 213 -19.11 7.57 -10.54
N SER A 214 -19.59 7.46 -9.29
CA SER A 214 -20.58 6.45 -8.89
C SER A 214 -22.00 6.68 -9.43
N GLY A 215 -22.28 7.84 -10.02
CA GLY A 215 -23.62 8.19 -10.53
C GLY A 215 -24.05 7.46 -11.80
N ASN A 216 -23.14 6.80 -12.53
CA ASN A 216 -23.45 6.07 -13.77
C ASN A 216 -22.55 4.83 -13.94
N VAL A 217 -23.13 3.69 -14.34
CA VAL A 217 -22.44 2.40 -14.48
C VAL A 217 -21.26 2.48 -15.46
N THR A 218 -21.43 3.14 -16.60
CA THR A 218 -20.36 3.29 -17.60
C THR A 218 -19.20 4.13 -17.06
N SER A 219 -19.51 5.26 -16.40
CA SER A 219 -18.52 6.15 -15.78
C SER A 219 -17.80 5.46 -14.63
N SER A 220 -18.51 4.64 -13.85
CA SER A 220 -17.93 3.86 -12.76
C SER A 220 -16.98 2.77 -13.25
N ALA A 221 -17.32 2.07 -14.34
CA ALA A 221 -16.47 1.01 -14.91
C ALA A 221 -15.18 1.57 -15.53
N PHE A 222 -15.29 2.54 -16.46
CA PHE A 222 -14.12 3.13 -17.11
C PHE A 222 -13.34 4.06 -16.17
N GLY A 223 -14.05 4.90 -15.42
CA GLY A 223 -13.46 5.79 -14.41
C GLY A 223 -12.82 5.02 -13.27
N GLY A 224 -13.39 3.88 -12.84
CA GLY A 224 -12.78 3.02 -11.85
C GLY A 224 -11.40 2.52 -12.28
N ALA A 225 -11.27 2.00 -13.49
CA ALA A 225 -9.99 1.50 -14.01
C ALA A 225 -8.96 2.62 -14.21
N VAL A 226 -9.33 3.69 -14.92
CA VAL A 226 -8.43 4.84 -15.19
C VAL A 226 -8.09 5.56 -13.89
N GLY A 227 -9.08 5.81 -13.05
CA GLY A 227 -8.92 6.43 -11.75
C GLY A 227 -8.01 5.62 -10.84
N THR A 228 -8.14 4.29 -10.81
CA THR A 228 -7.23 3.41 -10.06
C THR A 228 -5.79 3.52 -10.57
N LEU A 229 -5.59 3.57 -11.89
CA LEU A 229 -4.25 3.71 -12.47
C LEU A 229 -3.61 5.06 -12.10
N VAL A 230 -4.36 6.15 -12.24
CA VAL A 230 -3.92 7.50 -11.86
C VAL A 230 -3.66 7.58 -10.36
N TRP A 231 -4.53 6.99 -9.57
CA TRP A 231 -4.43 6.92 -8.12
C TRP A 231 -3.16 6.21 -7.66
N ILE A 232 -2.89 5.00 -8.19
CA ILE A 232 -1.65 4.26 -7.93
C ILE A 232 -0.45 5.12 -8.34
N ASN A 233 -0.51 5.76 -9.51
CA ASN A 233 0.59 6.60 -9.97
C ASN A 233 0.87 7.76 -9.02
N LEU A 234 -0.18 8.39 -8.52
CA LEU A 234 -0.10 9.48 -7.55
C LEU A 234 0.51 9.00 -6.23
N VAL A 235 0.06 7.85 -5.71
CA VAL A 235 0.59 7.24 -4.47
C VAL A 235 2.08 6.94 -4.61
N VAL A 236 2.48 6.31 -5.71
CA VAL A 236 3.89 5.98 -5.95
C VAL A 236 4.74 7.23 -6.08
N ARG A 237 4.27 8.26 -6.81
CA ARG A 237 5.00 9.54 -6.92
C ARG A 237 5.13 10.23 -5.57
N PHE A 238 4.06 10.24 -4.78
CA PHE A 238 4.06 10.82 -3.46
C PHE A 238 5.01 10.07 -2.52
N ALA A 239 5.03 8.74 -2.56
CA ALA A 239 5.98 7.92 -1.82
C ALA A 239 7.44 8.28 -2.14
N PHE A 240 7.79 8.41 -3.43
CA PHE A 240 9.12 8.88 -3.84
C PHE A 240 9.42 10.32 -3.41
N PHE A 241 8.41 11.20 -3.44
CA PHE A 241 8.55 12.57 -2.97
C PHE A 241 8.80 12.62 -1.46
N THR A 242 8.07 11.86 -0.66
CA THR A 242 8.30 11.70 0.78
C THR A 242 9.70 11.17 1.05
N ALA A 243 10.17 10.21 0.26
CA ALA A 243 11.53 9.69 0.38
C ALA A 243 12.59 10.78 0.12
N ALA A 244 12.46 11.51 -0.98
CA ALA A 244 13.37 12.61 -1.32
C ALA A 244 13.35 13.72 -0.26
N TRP A 245 12.16 14.13 0.19
CA TRP A 245 11.98 15.09 1.28
C TRP A 245 12.66 14.65 2.57
N THR A 246 12.49 13.37 2.93
CA THR A 246 13.11 12.80 4.13
C THR A 246 14.63 12.78 3.99
N ALA A 247 15.16 12.41 2.83
CA ALA A 247 16.60 12.38 2.57
C ALA A 247 17.25 13.77 2.67
N THR A 248 16.50 14.85 2.36
CA THR A 248 16.97 16.24 2.50
C THR A 248 16.84 16.83 3.90
N LEU A 249 16.38 16.06 4.90
CA LEU A 249 16.29 16.56 6.27
C LEU A 249 17.70 16.82 6.83
N PRO A 250 17.97 17.98 7.45
CA PRO A 250 19.28 18.31 8.02
C PRO A 250 19.80 17.28 9.02
N ALA A 251 18.89 16.56 9.68
CA ALA A 251 19.22 15.51 10.64
C ALA A 251 19.74 14.21 10.01
N LEU A 252 19.62 14.07 8.68
CA LEU A 252 20.05 12.93 7.87
C LEU A 252 21.17 13.31 6.89
N GLU A 253 21.51 14.60 6.81
CA GLU A 253 22.60 15.11 6.00
C GLU A 253 23.92 14.52 6.54
N PRO A 254 24.75 13.87 5.71
CA PRO A 254 26.07 13.43 6.15
C PRO A 254 26.79 14.65 6.70
N ALA A 255 27.38 14.54 7.90
CA ALA A 255 28.29 15.56 8.38
C ALA A 255 29.42 15.67 7.36
N VAL A 256 29.33 16.63 6.45
CA VAL A 256 30.38 16.91 5.47
C VAL A 256 31.63 17.11 6.31
N PRO A 257 32.66 16.25 6.21
CA PRO A 257 33.93 16.52 6.85
C PRO A 257 34.34 17.89 6.31
N ALA A 258 34.46 18.89 7.19
CA ALA A 258 34.93 20.20 6.79
C ALA A 258 36.15 19.96 5.90
N VAL A 259 36.06 20.32 4.62
CA VAL A 259 37.17 20.22 3.69
C VAL A 259 38.28 21.00 4.36
N ARG A 260 39.26 20.29 4.95
CA ARG A 260 40.47 20.94 5.44
C ARG A 260 41.02 21.64 4.21
N PRO A 261 41.17 22.97 4.22
CA PRO A 261 41.75 23.66 3.07
C PRO A 261 43.07 22.96 2.76
N GLU A 262 43.17 22.38 1.56
CA GLU A 262 44.43 21.80 1.11
C GLU A 262 45.50 22.89 1.25
N PRO A 263 46.66 22.59 1.85
CA PRO A 263 47.74 23.56 1.91
C PRO A 263 48.06 23.99 0.48
N VAL A 264 47.78 25.26 0.19
CA VAL A 264 48.07 25.89 -1.10
C VAL A 264 49.51 25.55 -1.48
N PRO A 265 49.77 24.93 -2.65
CA PRO A 265 51.12 24.67 -3.09
C PRO A 265 51.86 26.02 -3.16
N VAL A 266 52.78 26.25 -2.24
CA VAL A 266 53.67 27.41 -2.29
C VAL A 266 54.53 27.20 -3.53
N ALA A 267 54.31 28.03 -4.55
CA ALA A 267 55.12 28.01 -5.76
C ALA A 267 56.60 28.15 -5.37
N ALA A 268 57.42 27.16 -5.74
CA ALA A 268 58.85 27.20 -5.49
C ALA A 268 59.45 28.43 -6.21
N PRO A 269 60.31 29.22 -5.54
CA PRO A 269 60.93 30.37 -6.18
C PRO A 269 61.76 29.93 -7.39
N PRO A 270 61.78 30.72 -8.48
CA PRO A 270 62.47 30.35 -9.71
C PRO A 270 63.95 30.11 -9.44
N ALA A 271 64.44 28.95 -9.88
CA ALA A 271 65.84 28.59 -9.79
C ALA A 271 66.68 29.62 -10.55
N VAL A 272 67.50 30.37 -9.82
CA VAL A 272 68.50 31.27 -10.40
C VAL A 272 69.60 30.39 -10.98
N LEU A 273 69.58 30.20 -12.30
CA LEU A 273 70.70 29.60 -13.03
C LEU A 273 71.91 30.54 -12.90
N ARG A 274 72.97 30.05 -12.25
CA ARG A 274 74.31 30.65 -12.28
C ARG A 274 75.19 29.91 -13.26
#